data_AF-A0A3A8E7E8-F1
#
_entry.id   AF-A0A3A8E7E8-F1
#
_cell.length_a   1.000
_cell.length_b   1.000
_cell.length_c   1.000
_cell.angle_alpha   90.00
_cell.angle_beta   90.00
_cell.angle_gamma   90.00
#
_symmetry.space_group_name_H-M   'P 1'
#
loop_
_entity.id
_entity.type
_entity.pdbx_description
1 polymer ?
#
loop_
_entity_poly.entity_id
_entity_poly.type
_entity_poly.pdbx_seq_one_letter_code
_entity_poly.pdbx_strand_id
1 'polypeptide(L)'
;MGGWLVVQSIVSFMANLFTIFASGIAIWLFFSKASEIKIAFNLLLNWSFQLTLTDLKAKIERLNEYSAKKPEELEEIRNILHEIVGQMRGNRKIVQSSDELISKIEKLALSRNLDEPRKRSIISEIREVLRNMQVNSVASPLE
;
A
#
# COMPACT_ATOMS: atom_id res chain seq x y z
N MET A 1 8.90 0.55 -67.53
CA MET A 1 9.54 0.53 -66.19
C MET A 1 9.25 1.77 -65.33
N GLY A 2 8.98 2.95 -65.89
CA GLY A 2 8.74 4.17 -65.09
C GLY A 2 7.44 4.20 -64.27
N GLY A 3 6.32 3.66 -64.78
CA GLY A 3 5.02 3.74 -64.10
C GLY A 3 4.96 2.98 -62.76
N TRP A 4 5.66 1.85 -62.65
CA TRP A 4 5.73 1.06 -61.41
C TRP A 4 6.47 1.81 -60.29
N LEU A 5 7.53 2.54 -60.63
CA LEU A 5 8.30 3.36 -59.68
C LEU A 5 7.47 4.53 -59.13
N VAL A 6 6.61 5.13 -59.96
CA VAL A 6 5.70 6.21 -59.53
C VAL A 6 4.65 5.68 -58.56
N VAL A 7 4.05 4.52 -58.85
CA VAL A 7 3.07 3.88 -57.96
C VAL A 7 3.70 3.51 -56.61
N GLN A 8 4.89 2.89 -56.62
CA GLN A 8 5.61 2.56 -55.39
C GLN A 8 5.97 3.80 -54.56
N SER A 9 6.33 4.91 -55.22
CA SER A 9 6.65 6.17 -54.55
C SER A 9 5.43 6.78 -53.86
N ILE A 10 4.27 6.76 -54.50
CA ILE A 10 3.01 7.25 -53.92
C ILE A 10 2.59 6.39 -52.72
N VAL A 11 2.65 5.06 -52.86
CA VAL A 11 2.33 4.12 -51.77
C VAL A 11 3.26 4.32 -50.58
N SER A 12 4.57 4.45 -50.82
CA SER A 12 5.56 4.68 -49.77
C SER A 12 5.37 6.03 -49.08
N PHE A 13 5.04 7.08 -49.85
CA PHE A 13 4.75 8.40 -49.30
C PHE A 13 3.50 8.39 -48.41
N MET A 14 2.41 7.75 -48.86
CA MET A 14 1.19 7.58 -48.06
C MET A 14 1.44 6.75 -46.81
N ALA A 15 2.21 5.65 -46.90
CA ALA A 15 2.57 4.81 -45.76
C ALA A 15 3.37 5.59 -44.71
N ASN A 16 4.34 6.40 -45.14
CA ASN A 16 5.12 7.26 -44.24
C ASN A 16 4.24 8.33 -43.58
N LEU A 17 3.34 8.96 -44.35
CA LEU A 17 2.40 9.95 -43.84
C LEU A 17 1.48 9.35 -42.77
N PHE A 18 0.88 8.19 -43.04
CA PHE A 18 0.06 7.48 -42.05
C PHE A 18 0.86 7.03 -40.83
N THR A 19 2.12 6.64 -41.00
CA THR A 19 2.99 6.27 -39.87
C THR A 19 3.26 7.47 -38.96
N ILE A 20 3.47 8.65 -39.52
CA ILE A 20 3.63 9.89 -38.75
C ILE A 20 2.34 10.22 -38.00
N PHE A 21 1.18 10.13 -38.66
CA PHE A 21 -0.11 10.35 -38.01
C PHE A 21 -0.40 9.34 -36.90
N ALA A 22 -0.17 8.05 -37.14
CA ALA A 22 -0.36 6.99 -36.16
C ALA A 22 0.56 7.20 -34.94
N SER A 23 1.82 7.57 -35.17
CA SER A 23 2.78 7.90 -34.10
C SER A 23 2.31 9.12 -33.30
N GLY A 24 1.81 10.15 -33.98
CA GLY A 24 1.24 11.34 -33.34
C GLY A 24 0.02 11.02 -32.47
N ILE A 25 -0.91 10.20 -32.97
CA ILE A 25 -2.08 9.74 -32.21
C ILE A 25 -1.66 8.91 -31.00
N ALA A 26 -0.68 8.02 -31.15
CA ALA A 26 -0.17 7.20 -30.05
C ALA A 26 0.46 8.05 -28.94
N ILE A 27 1.30 9.03 -29.30
CA ILE A 27 1.88 9.98 -28.35
C ILE A 27 0.78 10.79 -27.66
N TRP A 28 -0.20 11.30 -28.41
CA TRP A 28 -1.32 12.06 -27.87
C TRP A 28 -2.16 11.23 -26.89
N LEU A 29 -2.49 9.98 -27.24
CA LEU A 29 -3.20 9.05 -26.35
C LEU A 29 -2.39 8.74 -25.09
N PHE A 30 -1.07 8.54 -25.21
CA PHE A 30 -0.21 8.29 -24.06
C PHE A 30 -0.29 9.44 -23.05
N PHE A 31 -0.14 10.69 -23.50
CA PHE A 31 -0.26 11.85 -22.60
C PHE A 31 -1.69 12.07 -22.11
N SER A 32 -2.70 11.88 -22.96
CA SER A 32 -4.11 12.07 -22.59
C SER A 32 -4.61 11.03 -21.59
N LYS A 33 -4.07 9.81 -21.62
CA LYS A 33 -4.49 8.69 -20.76
C LYS A 33 -3.52 8.40 -19.61
N ALA A 34 -2.34 9.00 -19.59
CA ALA A 34 -1.39 8.87 -18.48
C ALA A 34 -1.98 9.30 -17.13
N SER A 35 -2.86 10.32 -17.12
CA SER A 35 -3.56 10.75 -15.91
C SER A 35 -4.53 9.68 -15.39
N GLU A 36 -5.30 9.05 -16.27
CA GLU A 36 -6.22 7.96 -15.92
C GLU A 36 -5.48 6.74 -15.37
N ILE A 37 -4.35 6.38 -16.00
CA ILE A 37 -3.48 5.30 -15.51
C ILE A 37 -2.94 5.64 -14.12
N LYS A 38 -2.45 6.87 -13.91
CA LYS A 38 -1.97 7.32 -12.60
C LYS A 38 -3.06 7.24 -11.53
N ILE A 39 -4.29 7.66 -11.86
CA ILE A 39 -5.45 7.56 -10.96
C ILE A 39 -5.73 6.09 -10.60
N ALA A 40 -5.78 5.20 -11.59
CA ALA A 40 -6.01 3.78 -11.36
C ALA A 40 -4.92 3.16 -10.46
N PHE A 41 -3.64 3.47 -10.70
CA PHE A 41 -2.55 3.02 -9.84
C PHE A 41 -2.66 3.57 -8.41
N ASN A 42 -2.99 4.86 -8.25
CA ASN A 42 -3.18 5.45 -6.93
C ASN A 42 -4.34 4.80 -6.17
N LEU A 43 -5.45 4.49 -6.86
CA LEU A 43 -6.57 3.76 -6.28
C LEU A 43 -6.15 2.35 -5.83
N LEU A 44 -5.39 1.63 -6.65
CA LEU A 44 -4.86 0.30 -6.30
C LEU A 44 -3.92 0.37 -5.08
N LEU A 45 -3.03 1.36 -5.02
CA LEU A 45 -2.14 1.57 -3.89
C LEU A 45 -2.92 1.93 -2.61
N ASN A 46 -3.94 2.78 -2.72
CA ASN A 46 -4.79 3.12 -1.58
C ASN A 46 -5.59 1.90 -1.11
N TRP A 47 -6.14 1.10 -2.03
CA TRP A 47 -6.86 -0.11 -1.68
C TRP A 47 -5.94 -1.14 -1.00
N SER A 48 -4.73 -1.35 -1.53
CA SER A 48 -3.71 -2.18 -0.88
C SER A 48 -3.38 -1.69 0.54
N PHE A 49 -3.33 -0.38 0.75
CA PHE A 49 -3.12 0.20 2.07
C PHE A 49 -4.31 -0.08 3.01
N GLN A 50 -5.55 0.07 2.54
CA GLN A 50 -6.75 -0.26 3.32
C GLN A 50 -6.79 -1.75 3.71
N LEU A 51 -6.37 -2.64 2.82
CA LEU A 51 -6.24 -4.07 3.12
C LEU A 51 -5.23 -4.31 4.24
N THR A 52 -4.06 -3.65 4.21
CA THR A 52 -3.07 -3.74 5.30
C THR A 52 -3.65 -3.25 6.63
N LEU A 53 -4.35 -2.11 6.65
CA LEU A 53 -4.98 -1.60 7.87
C LEU A 53 -6.04 -2.56 8.42
N THR A 54 -6.79 -3.22 7.54
CA THR A 54 -7.81 -4.20 7.91
C THR A 54 -7.18 -5.45 8.54
N ASP A 55 -6.12 -5.97 7.93
CA ASP A 55 -5.40 -7.13 8.46
C ASP A 55 -4.74 -6.83 9.82
N LEU A 56 -4.11 -5.65 9.95
CA LEU A 56 -3.56 -5.20 11.23
C LEU A 56 -4.63 -5.12 12.33
N LYS A 57 -5.83 -4.62 12.00
CA LYS A 57 -6.96 -4.61 12.95
C LYS A 57 -7.37 -6.02 13.36
N ALA A 58 -7.46 -6.96 12.42
CA ALA A 58 -7.79 -8.34 12.72
C ALA A 58 -6.77 -8.97 13.69
N LYS A 59 -5.47 -8.69 13.50
CA LYS A 59 -4.41 -9.16 14.41
C LYS A 59 -4.51 -8.55 15.80
N ILE A 60 -4.93 -7.28 15.92
CA ILE A 60 -5.16 -6.64 17.21
C ILE A 60 -6.36 -7.23 17.93
N GLU A 61 -7.43 -7.56 17.21
CA GLU A 61 -8.58 -8.23 17.82
C GLU A 61 -8.20 -9.64 18.29
N ARG A 62 -7.44 -10.40 17.48
CA ARG A 62 -6.85 -11.67 17.90
C ARG A 62 -5.94 -11.50 19.14
N LEU A 63 -5.11 -10.47 19.20
CA LEU A 63 -4.28 -10.15 20.36
C LEU A 63 -5.11 -9.91 21.64
N ASN A 64 -6.34 -9.41 21.49
CA ASN A 64 -7.24 -9.13 22.59
C ASN A 64 -7.89 -10.41 23.17
N GLU A 65 -7.96 -11.48 22.38
CA GLU A 65 -8.50 -12.79 22.81
C GLU A 65 -7.58 -13.51 23.81
N TYR A 66 -6.28 -13.24 23.76
CA TYR A 66 -5.28 -13.81 24.69
C TYR A 66 -5.08 -12.94 25.93
N SER A 67 -4.76 -13.52 27.07
CA SER A 67 -4.44 -12.82 28.31
C SER A 67 -2.99 -13.01 28.73
N ALA A 68 -2.32 -11.90 29.03
CA ALA A 68 -0.97 -11.89 29.59
C ALA A 68 -0.92 -12.37 31.06
N LYS A 69 -2.07 -12.76 31.63
CA LYS A 69 -2.13 -13.42 32.95
C LYS A 69 -1.84 -14.92 32.87
N LYS A 70 -1.98 -15.52 31.69
CA LYS A 70 -1.81 -16.95 31.45
C LYS A 70 -0.43 -17.19 30.80
N PRO A 71 0.52 -17.84 31.50
CA PRO A 71 1.86 -18.05 30.97
C PRO A 71 1.91 -18.78 29.63
N GLU A 72 0.98 -19.70 29.40
CA GLU A 72 0.84 -20.48 28.17
C GLU A 72 0.44 -19.65 26.95
N GLU A 73 -0.21 -18.49 27.16
CA GLU A 73 -0.66 -17.59 26.08
C GLU A 73 0.39 -16.50 25.78
N LEU A 74 1.42 -16.33 26.61
CA LEU A 74 2.42 -15.26 26.46
C LEU A 74 3.21 -15.35 25.16
N GLU A 75 3.61 -16.56 24.75
CA GLU A 75 4.32 -16.76 23.48
C GLU A 75 3.46 -16.37 22.28
N GLU A 76 2.17 -16.69 22.34
CA GLU A 76 1.23 -16.34 21.26
C GLU A 76 1.03 -14.83 21.16
N ILE A 77 0.93 -14.14 22.31
CA ILE A 77 0.89 -12.68 22.37
C ILE A 77 2.16 -12.09 21.72
N ARG A 78 3.36 -12.63 22.02
CA ARG A 78 4.62 -12.16 21.42
C ARG A 78 4.65 -12.38 19.91
N ASN A 79 4.22 -13.54 19.44
CA ASN A 79 4.16 -13.85 18.01
C ASN A 79 3.28 -12.84 17.27
N ILE A 80 2.08 -12.58 17.79
CA ILE A 80 1.16 -11.60 17.18
C ILE A 80 1.77 -10.19 17.20
N LEU A 81 2.42 -9.78 18.29
CA LEU A 81 3.11 -8.48 18.35
C LEU A 81 4.25 -8.39 17.32
N HIS A 82 5.02 -9.46 17.11
CA HIS A 82 6.06 -9.50 16.08
C HIS A 82 5.50 -9.44 14.66
N GLU A 83 4.39 -10.14 14.38
CA GLU A 83 3.68 -10.03 13.11
C GLU A 83 3.21 -8.59 12.84
N ILE A 84 2.60 -7.96 13.84
CA ILE A 84 2.15 -6.56 13.77
C ILE A 84 3.33 -5.64 13.46
N VAL A 85 4.45 -5.76 14.20
CA VAL A 85 5.67 -4.97 13.96
C VAL A 85 6.20 -5.19 12.54
N GLY A 86 6.27 -6.44 12.07
CA GLY A 86 6.75 -6.78 10.74
C GLY A 86 5.91 -6.12 9.64
N GLN A 87 4.58 -6.19 9.76
CA GLN A 87 3.66 -5.57 8.81
C GLN A 87 3.72 -4.03 8.85
N MET A 88 3.77 -3.44 10.05
CA MET A 88 3.89 -1.99 10.20
C MET A 88 5.21 -1.46 9.61
N ARG A 89 6.34 -2.16 9.84
CA ARG A 89 7.65 -1.81 9.26
C ARG A 89 7.71 -1.96 7.75
N GLY A 90 7.03 -2.97 7.21
CA GLY A 90 6.93 -3.19 5.77
C GLY A 90 6.20 -2.07 5.04
N ASN A 91 5.45 -1.22 5.74
CA ASN A 91 4.65 -0.16 5.14
C ASN A 91 5.23 1.24 5.44
N ARG A 92 5.84 1.87 4.43
CA ARG A 92 6.46 3.21 4.56
C ARG A 92 5.50 4.28 5.12
N LYS A 93 4.22 4.25 4.75
CA LYS A 93 3.24 5.23 5.25
C LYS A 93 2.99 5.07 6.74
N ILE A 94 2.99 3.84 7.24
CA ILE A 94 2.82 3.53 8.66
C ILE A 94 4.09 3.93 9.43
N VAL A 95 5.27 3.57 8.94
CA VAL A 95 6.54 3.91 9.58
C VAL A 95 6.68 5.43 9.77
N GLN A 96 6.41 6.22 8.73
CA GLN A 96 6.53 7.69 8.80
C GLN A 96 5.63 8.33 9.86
N SER A 97 4.50 7.70 10.19
CA SER A 97 3.52 8.26 11.12
C SER A 97 3.58 7.64 12.52
N SER A 98 4.32 6.54 12.72
CA SER A 98 4.21 5.73 13.95
C SER A 98 5.48 4.97 14.34
N ASP A 99 6.66 5.42 13.92
CA ASP A 99 7.93 4.75 14.20
C ASP A 99 8.21 4.54 15.72
N GLU A 100 7.85 5.53 16.54
CA GLU A 100 7.96 5.42 18.00
C GLU A 100 7.06 4.31 18.57
N LEU A 101 5.83 4.20 18.07
CA LEU A 101 4.89 3.17 18.48
C LEU A 101 5.40 1.79 18.03
N ILE A 102 5.89 1.65 16.80
CA ILE A 102 6.49 0.41 16.30
C ILE A 102 7.62 -0.06 17.22
N SER A 103 8.50 0.87 17.60
CA SER A 103 9.60 0.61 18.52
C SER A 103 9.11 0.19 19.91
N LYS A 104 8.01 0.78 20.40
CA LYS A 104 7.39 0.42 21.68
C LYS A 104 6.76 -0.98 21.66
N ILE A 105 6.09 -1.35 20.57
CA ILE A 105 5.51 -2.68 20.36
C ILE A 105 6.62 -3.73 20.32
N GLU A 106 7.70 -3.47 19.57
CA GLU A 106 8.85 -4.36 19.48
C GLU A 106 9.50 -4.59 20.84
N LYS A 107 9.72 -3.52 21.62
CA LYS A 107 10.22 -3.62 23.00
C LYS A 107 9.29 -4.46 23.89
N LEU A 108 7.97 -4.33 23.71
CA LEU A 108 7.00 -5.13 24.46
C LEU A 108 7.05 -6.61 24.06
N ALA A 109 7.15 -6.91 22.76
CA ALA A 109 7.26 -8.26 22.23
C ALA A 109 8.52 -8.98 22.76
N LEU A 110 9.65 -8.27 22.84
CA LEU A 110 10.92 -8.79 23.38
C LEU A 110 10.97 -8.82 24.91
N SER A 111 10.04 -8.16 25.61
CA SER A 111 10.05 -8.06 27.06
C SER A 111 9.77 -9.41 27.71
N ARG A 112 10.58 -9.75 28.72
CA ARG A 112 10.29 -10.88 29.63
C ARG A 112 9.07 -10.62 30.52
N ASN A 113 8.80 -9.36 30.83
CA ASN A 113 7.71 -8.93 31.70
C ASN A 113 6.59 -8.29 30.86
N LEU A 114 5.80 -9.16 30.23
CA LEU A 114 4.57 -8.80 29.53
C LEU A 114 3.42 -8.92 30.54
N ASP A 115 2.79 -7.80 30.87
CA ASP A 115 1.64 -7.77 31.77
C ASP A 115 0.37 -7.29 31.03
N GLU A 116 -0.78 -7.65 31.59
CA GLU A 116 -2.08 -7.32 30.99
C GLU A 116 -2.31 -5.80 30.85
N PRO A 117 -1.91 -4.93 31.81
CA PRO A 117 -1.99 -3.48 31.64
C PRO A 117 -1.20 -2.96 30.43
N ARG A 118 0.06 -3.38 30.24
CA ARG A 118 0.89 -2.95 29.11
C ARG A 118 0.34 -3.47 27.79
N LYS A 119 -0.12 -4.73 27.74
CA LYS A 119 -0.82 -5.30 26.58
C LYS A 119 -1.99 -4.41 26.16
N ARG A 120 -2.88 -4.07 27.11
CA ARG A 120 -4.07 -3.24 26.84
C ARG A 120 -3.73 -1.81 26.44
N SER A 121 -2.69 -1.22 27.03
CA SER A 121 -2.20 0.12 26.62
C SER A 121 -1.78 0.11 25.16
N ILE A 122 -0.95 -0.86 24.77
CA ILE A 122 -0.46 -0.99 23.39
C ILE A 122 -1.61 -1.25 22.41
N ILE A 123 -2.55 -2.13 22.75
CA ILE A 123 -3.74 -2.38 21.92
C ILE A 123 -4.49 -1.06 21.64
N SER A 124 -4.75 -0.26 22.67
CA SER A 124 -5.44 1.02 22.52
C SER A 124 -4.66 2.02 21.67
N GLU A 125 -3.35 2.12 21.87
CA GLU A 125 -2.47 3.00 21.08
C GLU A 125 -2.44 2.58 19.60
N ILE A 126 -2.31 1.28 19.31
CA ILE A 126 -2.33 0.79 17.93
C ILE A 126 -3.69 1.06 17.29
N ARG A 127 -4.80 0.77 17.98
CA ARG A 127 -6.15 1.04 17.45
C ARG A 127 -6.32 2.51 17.08
N GLU A 128 -5.88 3.42 17.95
CA GLU A 128 -6.00 4.85 17.73
C GLU A 128 -5.18 5.30 16.51
N VAL A 129 -3.93 4.83 16.41
CA VAL A 129 -3.05 5.11 15.28
C VAL A 129 -3.65 4.59 13.96
N LEU A 130 -4.11 3.34 13.93
CA LEU A 130 -4.71 2.76 12.72
C LEU A 130 -6.02 3.46 12.35
N ARG A 131 -6.82 3.90 13.33
CA ARG A 131 -8.02 4.72 13.10
C ARG A 131 -7.65 6.04 12.43
N ASN A 132 -6.65 6.75 12.94
CA ASN A 132 -6.21 8.02 12.39
C ASN A 132 -5.66 7.86 10.96
N MET A 133 -4.90 6.80 10.69
CA MET A 133 -4.45 6.47 9.33
C MET A 133 -5.60 6.15 8.38
N GLN A 134 -6.62 5.43 8.85
CA GLN A 134 -7.80 5.13 8.03
C GLN A 134 -8.56 6.40 7.68
N VAL A 135 -8.80 7.30 8.64
CA VAL A 135 -9.47 8.59 8.39
C VAL A 135 -8.70 9.41 7.36
N ASN A 136 -7.38 9.53 7.52
CA ASN A 136 -6.53 10.30 6.61
C ASN A 136 -6.46 9.70 5.20
N SER A 137 -6.47 8.37 5.08
CA SER A 137 -6.44 7.68 3.78
C SER A 137 -7.76 7.68 3.02
N VAL A 138 -8.89 7.83 3.74
CA VAL A 138 -10.21 8.07 3.13
C VAL A 138 -10.37 9.54 2.72
N ALA A 139 -9.75 10.48 3.45
CA ALA A 139 -9.79 11.91 3.13
C ALA A 139 -8.87 12.34 1.97
N SER A 140 -7.86 11.53 1.61
CA SER A 140 -6.89 11.82 0.53
C SER A 140 -6.92 10.82 -0.65
N PRO A 141 -8.06 10.60 -1.36
CA PRO A 141 -8.05 9.79 -2.57
C PRO A 141 -7.59 10.54 -3.83
N LEU A 142 -7.49 11.88 -3.80
CA LEU A 142 -7.45 12.73 -5.00
C LEU A 142 -6.38 13.86 -5.02
N GLU A 143 -5.41 13.87 -4.10
CA GLU A 143 -4.22 14.74 -4.21
C GLU A 143 -3.02 13.99 -4.81
#